data_AF-A0A2E6TUS7-F1
#
_entry.id   AF-A0A2E6TUS7-F1
#
_cell.length_a   1.000
_cell.length_b   1.000
_cell.length_c   1.000
_cell.angle_alpha   90.00
_cell.angle_beta   90.00
_cell.angle_gamma   90.00
#
_symmetry.space_group_name_H-M   'P 1'
#
loop_
_entity.id
_entity.type
_entity.pdbx_description
1 polymer ?
#
loop_
_entity_poly.entity_id
_entity_poly.type
_entity_poly.pdbx_seq_one_letter_code
_entity_poly.pdbx_strand_id
1 'polypeptide(L)'
;MALKRAGEISAYTPVPVDGQVGEALTRELIHGYYASTAYVDAQIGRVTAALKRLGLEDNTIVVLWGDHGWHLGDLSIWTKHTNYEQANRIPILVVAPGVAKPDSATRQLTETVDLFPTLAELAGLPAPKGPQAIDGKSLVPVLKNPKARVRDHAFHCYPRRRLGRAIRTERYRLVEWRNPNEPIARSEYELYDYSKGAVETVNLASQKPALVKALAAKLAVYPKPVPRGGRKPKPRPKN
;
A
#
# COMPACT_ATOMS: atom_id res chain seq x y z
N MET A 1 6.88 10.68 14.25
CA MET A 1 8.14 9.92 14.00
C MET A 1 8.31 9.45 12.55
N ALA A 2 7.33 9.70 11.67
CA ALA A 2 7.30 9.17 10.31
C ALA A 2 8.15 9.91 9.25
N LEU A 3 8.57 11.16 9.51
CA LEU A 3 9.28 11.98 8.51
C LEU A 3 10.69 11.43 8.21
N LYS A 4 10.98 11.19 6.93
CA LYS A 4 12.30 10.79 6.39
C LYS A 4 12.82 11.91 5.50
N ARG A 5 13.98 12.47 5.85
CA ARG A 5 14.63 13.55 5.09
C ARG A 5 15.73 13.06 4.13
N ALA A 6 16.28 11.86 4.34
CA ALA A 6 17.36 11.26 3.52
C ALA A 6 17.19 9.74 3.39
N GLY A 7 17.92 9.09 2.48
CA GLY A 7 17.94 7.63 2.27
C GLY A 7 17.92 7.27 0.80
N GLU A 8 17.08 6.31 0.37
CA GLU A 8 17.06 5.81 -1.01
C GLU A 8 17.12 6.87 -2.13
N ILE A 9 16.55 8.07 -1.95
CA ILE A 9 16.60 9.11 -2.97
C ILE A 9 18.04 9.53 -3.33
N SER A 10 18.98 9.49 -2.39
CA SER A 10 20.39 9.86 -2.62
C SER A 10 21.18 8.77 -3.36
N ALA A 11 20.55 7.63 -3.66
CA ALA A 11 21.14 6.60 -4.52
C ALA A 11 20.92 6.87 -6.02
N TYR A 12 20.08 7.85 -6.37
CA TYR A 12 19.79 8.22 -7.75
C TYR A 12 20.60 9.44 -8.16
N THR A 13 21.28 9.37 -9.31
CA THR A 13 21.94 10.53 -9.90
C THR A 13 20.89 11.41 -10.61
N PRO A 14 20.97 12.76 -10.55
CA PRO A 14 22.02 13.58 -9.93
C PRO A 14 21.69 14.06 -8.51
N VAL A 15 20.89 13.32 -7.73
CA VAL A 15 20.48 13.74 -6.37
C VAL A 15 21.71 13.87 -5.47
N PRO A 16 21.87 14.99 -4.74
CA PRO A 16 22.96 15.15 -3.78
C PRO A 16 22.94 14.09 -2.67
N VAL A 17 24.11 13.83 -2.07
CA VAL A 17 24.28 12.82 -1.02
C VAL A 17 23.44 13.12 0.23
N ASP A 18 23.19 14.40 0.52
CA ASP A 18 22.33 14.81 1.63
C ASP A 18 20.82 14.64 1.34
N GLY A 19 20.46 14.26 0.12
CA GLY A 19 19.09 14.03 -0.33
C GLY A 19 18.27 15.30 -0.55
N GLN A 20 18.89 16.49 -0.47
CA GLN A 20 18.19 17.74 -0.72
C GLN A 20 18.02 17.98 -2.21
N VAL A 21 16.76 18.03 -2.64
CA VAL A 21 16.40 18.21 -4.04
C VAL A 21 15.91 19.65 -4.23
N GLY A 22 16.68 20.46 -4.96
CA GLY A 22 16.27 21.82 -5.32
C GLY A 22 15.05 21.84 -6.24
N GLU A 23 14.45 23.02 -6.46
CA GLU A 23 13.20 23.12 -7.23
C GLU A 23 13.35 22.60 -8.67
N ALA A 24 14.43 23.00 -9.37
CA ALA A 24 14.67 22.56 -10.74
C ALA A 24 14.76 21.03 -10.84
N LEU A 25 15.57 20.41 -9.98
CA LEU A 25 15.72 18.96 -9.93
C LEU A 25 14.41 18.26 -9.49
N THR A 26 13.63 18.87 -8.59
CA THR A 26 12.32 18.34 -8.19
C THR A 26 11.39 18.23 -9.40
N ARG A 27 11.31 19.28 -10.22
CA ARG A 27 10.50 19.28 -11.44
C ARG A 27 10.98 18.24 -12.44
N GLU A 28 12.30 18.08 -12.59
CA GLU A 28 12.90 17.08 -13.47
C GLU A 28 12.56 15.64 -13.02
N LEU A 29 12.69 15.34 -11.72
CA LEU A 29 12.35 14.03 -11.18
C LEU A 29 10.85 13.70 -11.31
N ILE A 30 9.98 14.69 -11.06
CA ILE A 30 8.53 14.53 -11.27
C ILE A 30 8.22 14.30 -12.74
N HIS A 31 8.86 15.05 -13.64
CA HIS A 31 8.72 14.86 -15.08
C HIS A 31 9.15 13.44 -15.49
N GLY A 32 10.29 12.97 -15.00
CA GLY A 32 10.76 11.60 -15.24
C GLY A 32 9.79 10.53 -14.73
N TYR A 33 9.17 10.74 -13.57
CA TYR A 33 8.14 9.83 -13.04
C TYR A 33 6.90 9.76 -13.95
N TYR A 34 6.41 10.91 -14.43
CA TYR A 34 5.28 10.96 -15.36
C TYR A 34 5.63 10.39 -16.74
N ALA A 35 6.83 10.65 -17.25
CA ALA A 35 7.31 10.06 -18.50
C ALA A 35 7.38 8.53 -18.39
N SER A 36 7.90 8.01 -17.27
CA SER A 36 7.96 6.56 -17.01
C SER A 36 6.56 5.94 -16.89
N THR A 37 5.63 6.64 -16.24
CA THR A 37 4.23 6.20 -16.11
C THR A 37 3.55 6.13 -17.48
N ALA A 38 3.68 7.17 -18.31
CA ALA A 38 3.13 7.21 -19.66
C ALA A 38 3.76 6.14 -20.57
N TYR A 39 5.06 5.89 -20.43
CA TYR A 39 5.73 4.83 -21.15
C TYR A 39 5.17 3.43 -20.82
N VAL A 40 4.96 3.15 -19.53
CA VAL A 40 4.37 1.88 -19.07
C VAL A 40 2.91 1.75 -19.53
N ASP A 41 2.13 2.82 -19.49
CA ASP A 41 0.76 2.85 -20.00
C ASP A 41 0.70 2.42 -21.48
N ALA A 42 1.59 2.98 -22.32
CA ALA A 42 1.72 2.56 -23.72
C ALA A 42 2.09 1.07 -23.85
N GLN A 43 2.91 0.51 -22.94
CA GLN A 43 3.24 -0.92 -22.97
C GLN A 43 2.06 -1.79 -22.56
N ILE A 44 1.26 -1.36 -21.57
CA ILE A 44 0.01 -2.03 -21.19
C ILE A 44 -0.93 -2.09 -22.39
N GLY A 45 -1.07 -0.97 -23.12
CA GLY A 45 -1.87 -0.90 -24.35
C GLY A 45 -1.45 -1.91 -25.42
N ARG A 46 -0.13 -2.17 -25.57
CA ARG A 46 0.37 -3.19 -26.50
C ARG A 46 -0.04 -4.61 -26.09
N VAL A 47 0.03 -4.91 -24.78
CA VAL A 47 -0.35 -6.22 -24.25
C VAL A 47 -1.85 -6.46 -24.39
N THR A 48 -2.68 -5.48 -24.03
CA THR A 48 -4.14 -5.59 -24.12
C THR A 48 -4.62 -5.62 -25.57
N ALA A 49 -3.99 -4.85 -26.48
CA ALA A 49 -4.25 -4.96 -27.92
C ALA A 49 -3.89 -6.34 -28.47
N ALA A 50 -2.82 -6.96 -27.98
CA ALA A 50 -2.46 -8.32 -28.36
C ALA A 50 -3.49 -9.36 -27.87
N LEU A 51 -3.98 -9.24 -26.63
CA LEU A 51 -5.07 -10.09 -26.12
C LEU A 51 -6.31 -10.02 -27.01
N LYS A 52 -6.72 -8.80 -27.40
CA LYS A 52 -7.84 -8.57 -28.31
C LYS A 52 -7.59 -9.18 -29.69
N ARG A 53 -6.45 -8.89 -30.32
CA ARG A 53 -6.09 -9.41 -31.66
C ARG A 53 -6.08 -10.94 -31.71
N LEU A 54 -5.71 -11.59 -30.60
CA LEU A 54 -5.65 -13.04 -30.49
C LEU A 54 -6.99 -13.66 -30.05
N GLY A 55 -8.05 -12.86 -29.83
CA GLY A 55 -9.36 -13.35 -29.38
C GLY A 55 -9.34 -13.91 -27.96
N LEU A 56 -8.42 -13.46 -27.10
CA LEU A 56 -8.24 -13.96 -25.73
C LEU A 56 -8.94 -13.09 -24.68
N GLU A 57 -9.50 -11.94 -25.05
CA GLU A 57 -10.02 -10.95 -24.10
C GLU A 57 -11.18 -11.48 -23.24
N ASP A 58 -12.08 -12.27 -23.82
CA ASP A 58 -13.27 -12.80 -23.14
C ASP A 58 -12.98 -13.92 -22.13
N ASN A 59 -11.76 -14.47 -22.14
CA ASN A 59 -11.35 -15.55 -21.23
C ASN A 59 -10.04 -15.23 -20.47
N THR A 60 -9.70 -13.95 -20.36
CA THR A 60 -8.50 -13.50 -19.63
C THR A 60 -8.89 -12.58 -18.49
N ILE A 61 -8.49 -12.94 -17.26
CA ILE A 61 -8.54 -12.02 -16.12
C ILE A 61 -7.30 -11.12 -16.19
N VAL A 62 -7.50 -9.80 -16.16
CA VAL A 62 -6.41 -8.82 -16.11
C VAL A 62 -6.46 -8.09 -14.78
N VAL A 63 -5.35 -8.08 -14.06
CA VAL A 63 -5.17 -7.28 -12.83
C VAL A 63 -3.99 -6.34 -13.02
N LEU A 64 -4.25 -5.03 -12.99
CA LEU A 64 -3.21 -4.00 -12.95
C LEU A 64 -3.09 -3.48 -11.52
N TRP A 65 -1.90 -3.58 -10.94
CA TRP A 65 -1.63 -3.11 -9.58
C TRP A 65 -0.16 -2.70 -9.39
N GLY A 66 0.13 -1.93 -8.32
CA GLY A 66 1.48 -1.62 -7.87
C GLY A 66 1.78 -2.23 -6.50
N ASP A 67 3.05 -2.39 -6.13
CA ASP A 67 3.44 -2.97 -4.83
C ASP A 67 3.35 -1.94 -3.69
N HIS A 68 3.66 -0.68 -3.98
CA HIS A 68 3.53 0.45 -3.07
C HIS A 68 3.32 1.77 -3.84
N GLY A 69 2.89 2.81 -3.13
CA GLY A 69 2.85 4.18 -3.65
C GLY A 69 4.23 4.85 -3.65
N TRP A 70 4.30 6.13 -3.96
CA TRP A 70 5.56 6.86 -4.08
C TRP A 70 5.40 8.35 -3.72
N HIS A 71 6.26 8.85 -2.84
CA HIS A 71 6.39 10.27 -2.57
C HIS A 71 7.27 10.95 -3.62
N LEU A 72 6.81 12.11 -4.08
CA LEU A 72 7.46 12.91 -5.14
C LEU A 72 7.87 14.30 -4.62
N GLY A 73 8.33 14.35 -3.36
CA GLY A 73 8.69 15.59 -2.66
C GLY A 73 7.60 16.11 -1.72
N ASP A 74 6.42 15.50 -1.72
CA ASP A 74 5.36 15.83 -0.76
C ASP A 74 5.82 15.57 0.68
N LEU A 75 5.48 16.49 1.59
CA LEU A 75 5.98 16.51 2.98
C LEU A 75 7.52 16.55 3.08
N SER A 76 8.21 17.00 2.02
CA SER A 76 9.68 16.90 1.87
C SER A 76 10.19 15.46 1.91
N ILE A 77 9.35 14.51 1.51
CA ILE A 77 9.67 13.08 1.44
C ILE A 77 9.80 12.69 -0.03
N TRP A 78 10.78 11.83 -0.30
CA TRP A 78 10.90 11.13 -1.57
C TRP A 78 10.85 9.62 -1.31
N THR A 79 10.46 8.85 -2.32
CA THR A 79 10.33 7.37 -2.28
C THR A 79 9.16 6.91 -1.41
N LYS A 80 9.14 5.66 -0.89
CA LYS A 80 7.95 4.99 -0.35
C LYS A 80 7.93 4.69 1.15
N HIS A 81 8.92 5.14 1.90
CA HIS A 81 9.25 4.49 3.18
C HIS A 81 8.39 4.97 4.37
N THR A 82 7.08 5.10 4.24
CA THR A 82 6.21 5.68 5.29
C THR A 82 4.94 4.84 5.49
N ASN A 83 4.25 5.09 6.60
CA ASN A 83 2.89 4.62 6.80
C ASN A 83 1.85 5.61 6.23
N TYR A 84 2.25 6.57 5.38
CA TYR A 84 1.36 7.62 4.86
C TYR A 84 0.65 7.20 3.57
N GLU A 85 -0.47 7.84 3.24
CA GLU A 85 -1.39 7.43 2.17
C GLU A 85 -0.64 7.37 0.85
N GLN A 86 0.21 8.35 0.56
CA GLN A 86 0.99 8.40 -0.68
C GLN A 86 1.96 7.24 -0.89
N ALA A 87 2.46 6.62 0.18
CA ALA A 87 3.31 5.43 0.06
C ALA A 87 2.51 4.11 0.01
N ASN A 88 1.23 4.12 0.37
CA ASN A 88 0.46 2.91 0.66
C ASN A 88 -0.75 2.70 -0.25
N ARG A 89 -1.33 3.79 -0.77
CA ARG A 89 -2.46 3.72 -1.70
C ARG A 89 -1.94 3.52 -3.11
N ILE A 90 -2.32 2.40 -3.71
CA ILE A 90 -1.90 1.96 -5.04
C ILE A 90 -3.10 1.89 -5.99
N PRO A 91 -2.88 1.94 -7.32
CA PRO A 91 -3.91 1.51 -8.26
C PRO A 91 -4.14 0.00 -8.11
N ILE A 92 -5.41 -0.42 -8.16
CA ILE A 92 -5.82 -1.80 -8.40
C ILE A 92 -7.00 -1.74 -9.37
N LEU A 93 -6.80 -2.23 -10.60
CA LEU A 93 -7.84 -2.38 -11.61
C LEU A 93 -7.99 -3.85 -11.93
N VAL A 94 -9.22 -4.34 -12.01
CA VAL A 94 -9.53 -5.74 -12.31
C VAL A 94 -10.52 -5.80 -13.46
N VAL A 95 -10.12 -6.47 -14.54
CA VAL A 95 -11.01 -6.91 -15.62
C VAL A 95 -11.19 -8.41 -15.44
N ALA A 96 -12.43 -8.83 -15.17
CA ALA A 96 -12.80 -10.23 -15.04
C ALA A 96 -14.05 -10.47 -15.90
N PRO A 97 -13.89 -10.93 -17.15
CA PRO A 97 -14.99 -11.16 -18.08
C PRO A 97 -16.09 -12.01 -17.45
N GLY A 98 -17.36 -11.60 -17.64
CA GLY A 98 -18.53 -12.29 -17.08
C GLY A 98 -18.73 -12.17 -15.56
N VAL A 99 -17.81 -11.53 -14.82
CA VAL A 99 -17.89 -11.39 -13.36
C VAL A 99 -17.89 -9.93 -12.91
N ALA A 100 -16.88 -9.17 -13.32
CA ALA A 100 -16.75 -7.77 -12.92
C ALA A 100 -17.70 -6.89 -13.76
N LYS A 101 -18.39 -5.94 -13.11
CA LYS A 101 -19.20 -4.95 -13.83
C LYS A 101 -18.27 -3.95 -14.54
N PRO A 102 -18.33 -3.82 -15.88
CA PRO A 102 -17.56 -2.81 -16.61
C PRO A 102 -17.88 -1.39 -16.14
N ASP A 103 -16.92 -0.48 -16.32
CA ASP A 103 -17.05 0.95 -16.01
C ASP A 103 -17.56 1.24 -14.58
N SER A 104 -17.16 0.39 -13.64
CA SER A 104 -17.56 0.51 -12.24
C SER A 104 -16.36 0.80 -11.34
N ALA A 105 -16.65 1.48 -10.22
CA ALA A 105 -15.67 1.82 -9.20
C ALA A 105 -16.27 1.58 -7.81
N THR A 106 -15.40 1.34 -6.83
CA THR A 106 -15.79 1.09 -5.45
C THR A 106 -14.91 1.86 -4.47
N ARG A 107 -15.47 2.18 -3.30
CA ARG A 107 -14.73 2.68 -2.13
C ARG A 107 -14.40 1.58 -1.13
N GLN A 108 -14.61 0.30 -1.49
CA GLN A 108 -14.16 -0.82 -0.68
C GLN A 108 -12.65 -0.70 -0.45
N LEU A 109 -12.23 -0.85 0.81
CA LEU A 109 -10.83 -0.92 1.17
C LEU A 109 -10.25 -2.28 0.79
N THR A 110 -9.15 -2.25 0.08
CA THR A 110 -8.50 -3.45 -0.48
C THR A 110 -7.05 -3.49 -0.05
N GLU A 111 -6.57 -4.70 0.23
CA GLU A 111 -5.19 -5.01 0.54
C GLU A 111 -4.61 -5.89 -0.58
N THR A 112 -3.32 -5.81 -0.85
CA THR A 112 -2.69 -6.61 -1.92
C THR A 112 -2.79 -8.12 -1.66
N VAL A 113 -2.89 -8.53 -0.39
CA VAL A 113 -3.10 -9.92 0.03
C VAL A 113 -4.46 -10.48 -0.42
N ASP A 114 -5.41 -9.62 -0.81
CA ASP A 114 -6.72 -10.03 -1.31
C ASP A 114 -6.69 -10.58 -2.73
N LEU A 115 -5.66 -10.22 -3.50
CA LEU A 115 -5.55 -10.63 -4.90
C LEU A 115 -5.47 -12.15 -5.01
N PHE A 116 -4.77 -12.82 -4.10
CA PHE A 116 -4.63 -14.27 -4.13
C PHE A 116 -5.97 -15.02 -3.98
N PRO A 117 -6.75 -14.84 -2.90
CA PRO A 117 -8.05 -15.50 -2.79
C PRO A 117 -9.05 -15.03 -3.86
N THR A 118 -8.96 -13.78 -4.33
CA THR A 118 -9.81 -13.28 -5.43
C THR A 118 -9.53 -14.03 -6.73
N LEU A 119 -8.26 -14.15 -7.12
CA LEU A 119 -7.87 -14.82 -8.37
C LEU A 119 -8.15 -16.32 -8.32
N ALA A 120 -7.94 -16.97 -7.16
CA ALA A 120 -8.31 -18.37 -6.98
C ALA A 120 -9.81 -18.58 -7.21
N GLU A 121 -10.67 -17.75 -6.62
CA GLU A 121 -12.13 -17.83 -6.82
C GLU A 121 -12.54 -17.52 -8.26
N LEU A 122 -11.96 -16.49 -8.89
CA LEU A 122 -12.24 -16.15 -10.29
C LEU A 122 -11.82 -17.26 -11.27
N ALA A 123 -10.74 -17.98 -10.95
CA ALA A 123 -10.26 -19.13 -11.73
C ALA A 123 -11.05 -20.44 -11.46
N GLY A 124 -12.08 -20.40 -10.60
CA GLY A 124 -12.85 -21.60 -10.23
C GLY A 124 -12.05 -22.60 -9.38
N LEU A 125 -10.96 -22.16 -8.75
CA LEU A 125 -10.14 -23.00 -7.89
C LEU A 125 -10.73 -23.06 -6.46
N PRO A 126 -10.43 -24.11 -5.68
CA PRO A 126 -10.76 -24.14 -4.27
C PRO A 126 -10.15 -22.95 -3.51
N ALA A 127 -10.78 -22.56 -2.41
CA ALA A 127 -10.24 -21.52 -1.54
C ALA A 127 -8.78 -21.83 -1.15
N PRO A 128 -7.85 -20.87 -1.31
CA PRO A 128 -6.44 -21.14 -1.11
C PRO A 128 -6.15 -21.52 0.35
N LYS A 129 -5.25 -22.49 0.51
CA LYS A 129 -4.75 -22.95 1.82
C LYS A 129 -3.24 -22.89 1.83
N GLY A 130 -2.65 -22.76 3.01
CA GLY A 130 -1.21 -22.74 3.20
C GLY A 130 -0.83 -23.18 4.61
N PRO A 131 0.47 -23.20 4.94
CA PRO A 131 0.95 -23.52 6.29
C PRO A 131 0.50 -22.49 7.34
N GLN A 132 0.02 -21.34 6.88
CA GLN A 132 -0.61 -20.28 7.68
C GLN A 132 -1.94 -19.89 7.04
N ALA A 133 -2.82 -19.29 7.85
CA ALA A 133 -4.09 -18.77 7.35
C ALA A 133 -3.88 -17.69 6.29
N ILE A 134 -4.79 -17.63 5.31
CA ILE A 134 -4.80 -16.57 4.30
C ILE A 134 -5.49 -15.36 4.91
N ASP A 135 -4.75 -14.26 5.08
CA ASP A 135 -5.27 -13.02 5.68
C ASP A 135 -6.19 -12.24 4.72
N GLY A 136 -5.97 -12.41 3.41
CA GLY A 136 -6.74 -11.74 2.37
C GLY A 136 -8.19 -12.23 2.30
N LYS A 137 -9.09 -11.37 1.83
CA LYS A 137 -10.49 -11.73 1.54
C LYS A 137 -10.77 -11.52 0.07
N SER A 138 -11.45 -12.49 -0.55
CA SER A 138 -11.86 -12.38 -1.95
C SER A 138 -12.69 -11.12 -2.21
N LEU A 139 -12.37 -10.44 -3.31
CA LEU A 139 -13.08 -9.27 -3.81
C LEU A 139 -14.17 -9.62 -4.83
N VAL A 140 -14.38 -10.90 -5.15
CA VAL A 140 -15.43 -11.32 -6.11
C VAL A 140 -16.82 -10.75 -5.77
N PRO A 141 -17.28 -10.70 -4.51
CA PRO A 141 -18.53 -10.03 -4.17
C PRO A 141 -18.58 -8.55 -4.59
N VAL A 142 -17.43 -7.87 -4.52
CA VAL A 142 -17.27 -6.44 -4.86
C VAL A 142 -17.18 -6.25 -6.38
N LEU A 143 -16.54 -7.17 -7.10
CA LEU A 143 -16.49 -7.18 -8.56
C LEU A 143 -17.89 -7.35 -9.16
N LYS A 144 -18.71 -8.24 -8.58
CA LYS A 144 -20.11 -8.45 -8.97
C LYS A 144 -21.01 -7.28 -8.57
N ASN A 145 -20.79 -6.70 -7.39
CA ASN A 145 -21.55 -5.56 -6.88
C ASN A 145 -20.59 -4.52 -6.24
N PRO A 146 -20.31 -3.39 -6.91
CA PRO A 146 -19.41 -2.35 -6.39
C PRO A 146 -19.83 -1.74 -5.04
N LYS A 147 -21.09 -1.91 -4.63
CA LYS A 147 -21.61 -1.47 -3.32
C LYS A 147 -21.35 -2.48 -2.20
N ALA A 148 -20.99 -3.72 -2.50
CA ALA A 148 -20.68 -4.73 -1.49
C ALA A 148 -19.48 -4.30 -0.63
N ARG A 149 -19.42 -4.79 0.61
CA ARG A 149 -18.31 -4.54 1.53
C ARG A 149 -17.80 -5.83 2.16
N VAL A 150 -16.49 -6.06 2.10
CA VAL A 150 -15.84 -7.28 2.64
C VAL A 150 -14.95 -7.00 3.86
N ARG A 151 -14.54 -5.74 4.02
CA ARG A 151 -13.85 -5.21 5.22
C ARG A 151 -14.15 -3.74 5.39
N ASP A 152 -14.04 -3.25 6.62
CA ASP A 152 -14.26 -1.86 7.03
C ASP A 152 -12.94 -1.08 7.23
N HIS A 153 -11.80 -1.76 7.18
CA HIS A 153 -10.46 -1.15 7.28
C HIS A 153 -9.40 -1.98 6.53
N ALA A 154 -8.29 -1.34 6.19
CA ALA A 154 -7.05 -1.97 5.75
C ALA A 154 -5.97 -1.83 6.83
N PHE A 155 -5.03 -2.77 6.87
CA PHE A 155 -3.91 -2.86 7.77
C PHE A 155 -2.60 -2.79 7.00
N HIS A 156 -1.62 -2.11 7.59
CA HIS A 156 -0.27 -2.02 7.05
C HIS A 156 0.74 -1.93 8.18
N CYS A 157 1.95 -2.46 7.97
CA CYS A 157 3.05 -2.30 8.90
C CYS A 157 4.35 -1.91 8.20
N TYR A 158 5.11 -1.00 8.81
CA TYR A 158 6.39 -0.56 8.28
C TYR A 158 7.43 -0.41 9.40
N PRO A 159 8.59 -1.09 9.31
CA PRO A 159 9.65 -0.94 10.30
C PRO A 159 10.43 0.36 10.09
N ARG A 160 10.56 1.17 11.13
CA ARG A 160 11.51 2.29 11.25
C ARG A 160 12.35 2.13 12.51
N ARG A 161 12.64 3.23 13.22
CA ARG A 161 13.25 3.18 14.57
C ARG A 161 12.41 2.34 15.53
N ARG A 162 11.08 2.37 15.35
CA ARG A 162 10.07 1.50 15.99
C ARG A 162 9.21 0.89 14.88
N LEU A 163 8.44 -0.14 15.18
CA LEU A 163 7.48 -0.67 14.21
C LEU A 163 6.26 0.26 14.14
N GLY A 164 5.97 0.76 12.95
CA GLY A 164 4.73 1.49 12.65
C GLY A 164 3.66 0.53 12.19
N ARG A 165 2.59 0.33 12.96
CA ARG A 165 1.43 -0.49 12.57
C ARG A 165 0.25 0.44 12.34
N ALA A 166 -0.47 0.29 11.23
CA ALA A 166 -1.46 1.25 10.80
C ALA A 166 -2.81 0.59 10.49
N ILE A 167 -3.89 1.32 10.80
CA ILE A 167 -5.26 1.02 10.38
C ILE A 167 -5.73 2.16 9.49
N ARG A 168 -6.19 1.87 8.28
CA ARG A 168 -6.83 2.80 7.36
C ARG A 168 -8.30 2.44 7.25
N THR A 169 -9.20 3.27 7.74
CA THR A 169 -10.65 3.17 7.47
C THR A 169 -10.99 3.94 6.20
N GLU A 170 -12.26 4.15 5.86
CA GLU A 170 -12.63 4.98 4.71
C GLU A 170 -12.20 6.45 4.89
N ARG A 171 -12.20 6.96 6.13
CA ARG A 171 -11.89 8.37 6.43
C ARG A 171 -10.57 8.59 7.14
N TYR A 172 -10.17 7.69 8.04
CA TYR A 172 -9.05 7.94 8.95
C TYR A 172 -7.91 6.96 8.74
N ARG A 173 -6.69 7.40 9.06
CA ARG A 173 -5.57 6.50 9.36
C ARG A 173 -5.06 6.73 10.77
N LEU A 174 -4.96 5.64 11.52
CA LEU A 174 -4.19 5.57 12.75
C LEU A 174 -2.84 4.91 12.44
N VAL A 175 -1.74 5.43 12.99
CA VAL A 175 -0.44 4.75 13.05
C VAL A 175 -0.03 4.63 14.52
N GLU A 176 0.21 3.41 14.97
CA GLU A 176 0.87 3.09 16.24
C GLU A 176 2.37 2.89 16.00
N TRP A 177 3.20 3.65 16.70
CA TRP A 177 4.63 3.44 16.77
C TRP A 177 4.98 2.76 18.08
N ARG A 178 5.50 1.53 18.01
CA ARG A 178 5.91 0.75 19.19
C ARG A 178 6.96 -0.30 18.84
N ASN A 179 7.91 -0.58 19.74
CA ASN A 179 8.77 -1.76 19.56
C ASN A 179 7.97 -3.03 19.85
N PRO A 180 8.17 -4.15 19.12
CA PRO A 180 7.33 -5.35 19.28
C PRO A 180 7.18 -5.88 20.72
N ASN A 181 8.20 -5.68 21.56
CA ASN A 181 8.25 -6.16 22.95
C ASN A 181 7.86 -5.11 24.00
N GLU A 182 7.50 -3.89 23.59
CA GLU A 182 7.10 -2.83 24.52
C GLU A 182 5.63 -2.95 24.94
N PRO A 183 5.30 -2.56 26.19
CA PRO A 183 3.90 -2.49 26.62
C PRO A 183 3.13 -1.45 25.80
N ILE A 184 1.84 -1.68 25.60
CA ILE A 184 0.94 -0.78 24.84
C ILE A 184 0.95 0.64 25.42
N ALA A 185 1.18 0.80 26.73
CA ALA A 185 1.30 2.11 27.38
C ALA A 185 2.44 2.99 26.84
N ARG A 186 3.42 2.41 26.11
CA ARG A 186 4.48 3.16 25.42
C ARG A 186 4.16 3.45 23.95
N SER A 187 2.98 3.10 23.45
CA SER A 187 2.58 3.40 22.08
C SER A 187 2.52 4.91 21.85
N GLU A 188 3.10 5.36 20.75
CA GLU A 188 2.88 6.70 20.23
C GLU A 188 1.92 6.62 19.05
N TYR A 189 0.93 7.51 19.01
CA TYR A 189 -0.12 7.48 17.99
C TYR A 189 -0.06 8.71 17.09
N GLU A 190 -0.22 8.45 15.79
CA GLU A 190 -0.51 9.47 14.78
C GLU A 190 -1.92 9.18 14.23
N LEU A 191 -2.75 10.21 14.08
CA LEU A 191 -4.11 10.10 13.54
C LEU A 191 -4.34 11.16 12.46
N TYR A 192 -4.74 10.73 11.27
CA TYR A 192 -4.96 11.60 10.11
C TYR A 192 -6.37 11.46 9.56
N ASP A 193 -6.99 12.58 9.18
CA ASP A 193 -8.34 12.66 8.58
C ASP A 193 -8.22 12.97 7.09
N TYR A 194 -8.72 12.08 6.25
CA TYR A 194 -8.65 12.22 4.80
C TYR A 194 -9.93 12.80 4.17
N SER A 195 -10.84 13.38 4.96
CA SER A 195 -12.04 14.01 4.41
C SER A 195 -11.74 15.20 3.48
N LYS A 196 -10.55 15.81 3.60
CA LYS A 196 -10.14 17.00 2.83
C LYS A 196 -8.93 16.75 1.90
N GLY A 197 -8.46 15.51 1.77
CA GLY A 197 -7.30 15.17 0.96
C GLY A 197 -6.38 14.16 1.63
N ALA A 198 -5.44 13.60 0.86
CA ALA A 198 -4.60 12.46 1.23
C ALA A 198 -3.23 12.84 1.84
N VAL A 199 -3.08 14.04 2.40
CA VAL A 199 -1.77 14.55 2.86
C VAL A 199 -1.76 14.72 4.38
N GLU A 200 -0.88 13.98 5.04
CA GLU A 200 -0.72 13.91 6.50
C GLU A 200 0.02 15.12 7.10
N THR A 201 -0.58 16.31 7.04
CA THR A 201 0.03 17.55 7.59
C THR A 201 -0.30 17.80 9.06
N VAL A 202 -1.44 17.31 9.56
CA VAL A 202 -1.92 17.58 10.93
C VAL A 202 -2.20 16.27 11.66
N ASN A 203 -1.43 15.99 12.72
CA ASN A 203 -1.70 14.85 13.61
C ASN A 203 -2.83 15.21 14.61
N LEU A 204 -3.95 14.50 14.52
CA LEU A 204 -5.15 14.71 15.34
C LEU A 204 -5.21 13.80 16.58
N ALA A 205 -4.18 13.01 16.88
CA ALA A 205 -4.23 11.99 17.92
C ALA A 205 -4.58 12.55 19.30
N SER A 206 -3.98 13.68 19.69
CA SER A 206 -4.27 14.37 20.96
C SER A 206 -5.66 15.02 20.99
N GLN A 207 -6.19 15.39 19.82
CA GLN A 207 -7.48 16.09 19.69
C GLN A 207 -8.67 15.11 19.65
N LYS A 208 -8.43 13.83 19.32
CA LYS A 208 -9.49 12.82 19.16
C LYS A 208 -9.15 11.51 19.91
N PRO A 209 -8.93 11.55 21.24
CA PRO A 209 -8.49 10.39 22.02
C PRO A 209 -9.47 9.21 21.99
N ALA A 210 -10.78 9.48 21.97
CA ALA A 210 -11.80 8.43 21.85
C ALA A 210 -11.70 7.66 20.52
N LEU A 211 -11.43 8.37 19.42
CA LEU A 211 -11.25 7.75 18.10
C LEU A 211 -9.93 6.96 18.03
N VAL A 212 -8.85 7.50 18.62
CA VAL A 212 -7.58 6.77 18.77
C VAL A 212 -7.81 5.45 19.49
N LYS A 213 -8.51 5.48 20.64
CA LYS A 213 -8.83 4.26 21.40
C LYS A 213 -9.63 3.24 20.58
N ALA A 214 -10.64 3.69 19.83
CA ALA A 214 -11.46 2.82 19.00
C ALA A 214 -10.65 2.17 17.85
N LEU A 215 -9.82 2.94 17.15
CA LEU A 215 -8.96 2.43 16.07
C LEU A 215 -7.81 1.57 16.60
N ALA A 216 -7.26 1.89 17.77
CA ALA A 216 -6.23 1.08 18.44
C ALA A 216 -6.80 -0.29 18.87
N ALA A 217 -8.07 -0.35 19.28
CA ALA A 217 -8.74 -1.62 19.56
C ALA A 217 -8.87 -2.49 18.29
N LYS A 218 -9.20 -1.91 17.12
CA LYS A 218 -9.15 -2.63 15.84
C LYS A 218 -7.74 -3.10 15.53
N LEU A 219 -6.73 -2.27 15.75
CA LEU A 219 -5.33 -2.64 15.53
C LEU A 219 -4.87 -3.79 16.44
N ALA A 220 -5.40 -3.88 17.66
CA ALA A 220 -5.00 -4.88 18.65
C ALA A 220 -5.41 -6.32 18.27
N VAL A 221 -6.37 -6.51 17.35
CA VAL A 221 -6.78 -7.86 16.90
C VAL A 221 -5.77 -8.49 15.93
N TYR A 222 -4.92 -7.69 15.29
CA TYR A 222 -3.91 -8.19 14.38
C TYR A 222 -2.78 -8.88 15.16
N PRO A 223 -2.22 -9.97 14.62
CA PRO A 223 -1.21 -10.75 15.31
C PRO A 223 0.02 -9.89 15.65
N LYS A 224 0.70 -10.29 16.73
CA LYS A 224 2.00 -9.70 17.06
C LYS A 224 2.99 -10.00 15.92
N PRO A 225 3.84 -9.05 15.53
CA PRO A 225 4.89 -9.29 14.55
C PRO A 225 5.76 -10.45 14.99
N VAL A 226 5.88 -11.47 14.15
CA VAL A 226 6.85 -12.54 14.38
C VAL A 226 8.24 -11.96 14.11
N PRO A 227 9.21 -12.03 15.04
CA PRO A 227 10.57 -11.62 14.77
C PRO A 227 11.07 -12.38 13.54
N ARG A 228 11.79 -11.71 12.64
CA ARG A 228 12.50 -12.44 11.58
C ARG A 228 13.41 -13.45 12.27
N GLY A 229 13.08 -14.75 12.17
CA GLY A 229 13.98 -15.82 12.62
C GLY A 229 15.36 -15.53 12.06
N GLY A 230 16.36 -15.43 12.93
CA GLY A 230 17.66 -14.89 12.57
C GLY A 230 18.25 -15.62 11.37
N ARG A 231 18.27 -14.97 10.20
CA ARG A 231 19.24 -15.37 9.16
C ARG A 231 20.61 -15.06 9.76
N LYS A 232 21.39 -16.11 10.06
CA LYS A 232 22.82 -15.95 10.37
C LYS A 232 23.42 -15.04 9.29
N PRO A 233 24.13 -13.95 9.65
CA PRO A 233 24.78 -13.11 8.65
C PRO A 233 25.69 -14.00 7.80
N LYS A 234 25.58 -13.90 6.48
CA LYS A 234 26.56 -14.53 5.59
C LYS A 234 27.93 -13.94 5.95
N PRO A 235 28.98 -14.76 6.16
CA PRO A 235 30.31 -14.23 6.39
C PRO A 235 30.68 -13.32 5.22
N ARG A 236 31.14 -12.11 5.53
CA ARG A 236 31.69 -11.22 4.50
C ARG A 236 32.94 -11.90 3.92
N PRO A 237 33.11 -11.96 2.60
CA PRO A 237 34.38 -12.38 2.03
C PRO A 237 35.48 -11.46 2.57
N LYS A 238 36.56 -12.06 3.07
CA LYS A 238 37.78 -11.33 3.41
C LYS A 238 38.40 -10.89 2.08
N ASN A 239 38.41 -9.59 1.83
CA ASN A 239 39.40 -8.97 0.94
C ASN A 239 40.53 -8.46 1.83
#